data_AF-A0A1I6GZM9-F1
#
_entry.id   AF-A0A1I6GZM9-F1
#
_cell.length_a   1.000
_cell.length_b   1.000
_cell.length_c   1.000
_cell.angle_alpha   90.00
_cell.angle_beta   90.00
_cell.angle_gamma   90.00
#
_symmetry.space_group_name_H-M   'P 1'
#
loop_
_entity.id
_entity.type
_entity.pdbx_description
1 polymer ?
#
loop_
_entity_poly.entity_id
_entity_poly.type
_entity_poly.pdbx_seq_one_letter_code
_entity_poly.pdbx_strand_id
1 'polypeptide(L)'
;MSAALRTGVRLGLNRPGVFCVVAAALTLEFVARVAVGVVANPLSAVLLPPFLGVLVLGGAFPVVRAAAADEESPWVAFPATVGARWPSLLAFAAVGHLLAVVVGTGLFLVGDTAVRYLVYAAVGEHLPAGFVVYLPVVGVAGGALLAWSLLPPAVGPLLDREELRPGLRAGLRTAALTVVEAPRRTAVVLAAHAVGTAVVAATALTALVYTGGVRSPLRLLLVGGGLTLIAGTVLTQFVYSTHVASSLRPVPTPDAETLAALPTRRVAVAALLCVSLVAGAGAVRVTETRPMDTAPEPLPDDPTAAYAVALENTDRSDHVYVATSNVSGEDRATARRVAVDRSNRRYLDRTVIAAPDLTTRTTLYGSSGVVAYDSRSVTAGGANASRPTAGFGTVAAAPGYWTVRHGTALGASAGGRFSLPTPRTGQWRVANRADGRLTLVATGEAAYEAAFGHSPPASVSVESARVRMVVDTDRGVVTGGDATVRTRRTAAATGTENATNAANATNATTETRRSVTTFRYDARVDTSVGRPARLRSPTLSEWAWRLFTY
;
A
#
# COMPACT_ATOMS: atom_id res chain seq x y z
N MET A 1 -21.32 26.63 -20.89
CA MET A 1 -21.46 25.15 -20.98
C MET A 1 -21.53 24.74 -22.44
N SER A 2 -20.69 23.82 -22.93
CA SER A 2 -20.65 23.48 -24.36
C SER A 2 -21.90 22.70 -24.81
N ALA A 3 -22.29 22.83 -26.08
CA ALA A 3 -23.47 22.13 -26.63
C ALA A 3 -23.39 20.60 -26.42
N ALA A 4 -22.21 20.00 -26.59
CA ALA A 4 -21.99 18.57 -26.37
C ALA A 4 -22.23 18.15 -24.91
N LEU A 5 -21.89 19.00 -23.93
CA LEU A 5 -22.12 18.71 -22.51
C LEU A 5 -23.62 18.80 -22.18
N ARG A 6 -24.33 19.76 -22.76
CA ARG A 6 -25.80 19.86 -22.62
C ARG A 6 -26.51 18.65 -23.23
N THR A 7 -26.14 18.25 -24.45
CA THR A 7 -26.68 17.06 -25.12
C THR A 7 -26.34 15.79 -24.36
N GLY A 8 -25.10 15.63 -23.90
CA GLY A 8 -24.67 14.48 -23.11
C GLY A 8 -25.41 14.35 -21.79
N VAL A 9 -25.61 15.45 -21.06
CA VAL A 9 -26.41 15.47 -19.82
C VAL A 9 -27.89 15.13 -20.11
N ARG A 10 -28.48 15.73 -21.16
CA ARG A 10 -29.86 15.43 -21.57
C ARG A 10 -30.03 13.95 -21.93
N LEU A 11 -29.09 13.39 -22.67
CA LEU A 11 -29.09 11.97 -23.05
C LEU A 11 -28.95 11.07 -21.81
N GLY A 12 -28.01 11.41 -20.92
CA GLY A 12 -27.74 10.67 -19.70
C GLY A 12 -28.93 10.60 -18.75
N LEU A 13 -29.68 11.70 -18.62
CA LEU A 13 -30.85 11.82 -17.74
C LEU A 13 -32.14 11.28 -18.35
N ASN A 14 -32.35 11.45 -19.66
CA ASN A 14 -33.67 11.22 -20.27
C ASN A 14 -33.77 9.96 -21.13
N ARG A 15 -32.67 9.20 -21.33
CA ARG A 15 -32.70 7.96 -22.11
C ARG A 15 -32.37 6.75 -21.20
N PRO A 16 -33.40 6.07 -20.63
CA PRO A 16 -33.17 4.94 -19.72
C PRO A 16 -32.42 3.78 -20.39
N GLY A 17 -32.63 3.57 -21.70
CA GLY A 17 -31.88 2.55 -22.45
C GLY A 17 -30.36 2.76 -22.42
N VAL A 18 -29.89 4.01 -22.45
CA VAL A 18 -28.45 4.32 -22.36
C VAL A 18 -27.93 3.97 -20.97
N PHE A 19 -28.68 4.31 -19.92
CA PHE A 19 -28.33 3.95 -18.55
C PHE A 19 -28.28 2.42 -18.36
N CYS A 20 -29.27 1.68 -18.87
CA CYS A 20 -29.29 0.21 -18.79
C CYS A 20 -28.06 -0.42 -19.46
N VAL A 21 -27.63 0.12 -20.61
CA VAL A 21 -26.43 -0.36 -21.32
C VAL A 21 -25.17 -0.08 -20.52
N VAL A 22 -25.01 1.12 -19.95
CA VAL A 22 -23.85 1.45 -19.11
C VAL A 22 -23.82 0.61 -17.84
N ALA A 23 -24.97 0.45 -17.18
CA ALA A 23 -25.10 -0.38 -15.99
C ALA A 23 -24.79 -1.86 -16.29
N ALA A 24 -25.29 -2.40 -17.40
CA ALA A 24 -25.00 -3.76 -17.84
C ALA A 24 -23.51 -3.95 -18.15
N ALA A 25 -22.92 -3.03 -18.92
CA ALA A 25 -21.50 -3.04 -19.24
C ALA A 25 -20.63 -3.08 -17.97
N LEU A 26 -20.87 -2.17 -17.03
CA LEU A 26 -20.08 -2.10 -15.80
C LEU A 26 -20.34 -3.26 -14.85
N THR A 27 -21.57 -3.78 -14.78
CA THR A 27 -21.89 -4.92 -13.92
C THR A 27 -21.22 -6.19 -14.42
N LEU A 28 -21.32 -6.47 -15.72
CA LEU A 28 -20.63 -7.62 -16.36
C LEU A 28 -19.12 -7.54 -16.14
N GLU A 29 -18.57 -6.35 -16.35
CA GLU A 29 -17.16 -6.09 -16.20
C GLU A 29 -16.69 -6.20 -14.74
N PHE A 30 -17.49 -5.70 -13.79
CA PHE A 30 -17.25 -5.84 -12.36
C PHE A 30 -17.25 -7.32 -11.94
N VAL A 31 -18.25 -8.10 -12.37
CA VAL A 31 -18.32 -9.54 -12.08
C VAL A 31 -17.13 -10.28 -12.66
N ALA A 32 -16.72 -9.98 -13.89
CA ALA A 32 -15.54 -10.59 -14.52
C ALA A 32 -14.26 -10.26 -13.74
N ARG A 33 -14.05 -9.00 -13.34
CA ARG A 33 -12.90 -8.59 -12.53
C ARG A 33 -12.90 -9.21 -11.14
N VAL A 34 -14.06 -9.32 -10.49
CA VAL A 34 -14.19 -10.02 -9.20
C VAL A 34 -13.83 -11.50 -9.37
N ALA A 35 -14.36 -12.18 -10.39
CA ALA A 35 -14.05 -13.58 -10.64
C ALA A 35 -12.55 -13.81 -10.88
N VAL A 36 -11.92 -13.01 -11.74
CA VAL A 36 -10.46 -13.09 -11.99
C VAL A 36 -9.65 -12.73 -10.74
N GLY A 37 -10.08 -11.72 -10.00
CA GLY A 37 -9.44 -11.29 -8.75
C GLY A 37 -9.46 -12.35 -7.66
N VAL A 38 -10.58 -13.09 -7.55
CA VAL A 38 -10.77 -14.19 -6.61
C VAL A 38 -10.00 -15.45 -7.03
N VAL A 39 -10.04 -15.81 -8.33
CA VAL A 39 -9.42 -17.03 -8.84
C VAL A 39 -7.90 -16.92 -8.95
N ALA A 40 -7.38 -15.76 -9.39
CA ALA A 40 -5.96 -15.58 -9.65
C ALA A 40 -5.27 -14.73 -8.57
N ASN A 41 -5.60 -13.44 -8.52
CA ASN A 41 -5.20 -12.46 -7.49
C ASN A 41 -5.74 -11.05 -7.88
N PRO A 42 -5.80 -10.09 -6.94
CA PRO A 42 -6.29 -8.74 -7.21
C PRO A 42 -5.54 -7.96 -8.31
N LEU A 43 -4.24 -8.20 -8.53
CA LEU A 43 -3.49 -7.52 -9.60
C LEU A 43 -3.95 -7.98 -10.98
N SER A 44 -4.26 -9.27 -11.13
CA SER A 44 -4.81 -9.81 -12.38
C SER A 44 -6.12 -9.14 -12.80
N ALA A 45 -6.94 -8.70 -11.84
CA ALA A 45 -8.18 -7.98 -12.12
C ALA A 45 -7.94 -6.58 -12.73
N VAL A 46 -6.85 -5.91 -12.33
CA VAL A 46 -6.43 -4.62 -12.93
C VAL A 46 -5.90 -4.83 -14.34
N LEU A 47 -5.20 -5.94 -14.59
CA LEU A 47 -4.63 -6.26 -15.90
C LEU A 47 -5.67 -6.78 -16.91
N LEU A 48 -6.86 -7.20 -16.44
CA LEU A 48 -7.95 -7.68 -17.31
C LEU A 48 -8.51 -6.52 -18.17
N PRO A 49 -8.36 -6.58 -19.50
CA PRO A 49 -8.93 -5.58 -20.41
C PRO A 49 -10.46 -5.53 -20.30
N PRO A 50 -11.09 -4.37 -20.55
CA PRO A 50 -12.52 -4.19 -20.42
C PRO A 50 -13.30 -4.77 -21.59
N PHE A 51 -13.17 -6.07 -21.83
CA PHE A 51 -13.75 -6.74 -22.98
C PHE A 51 -15.27 -6.63 -23.02
N LEU A 52 -15.94 -6.88 -21.89
CA LEU A 52 -17.40 -6.86 -21.83
C LEU A 52 -17.90 -5.42 -21.93
N GLY A 53 -17.24 -4.50 -21.22
CA GLY A 53 -17.54 -3.07 -21.31
C GLY A 53 -17.40 -2.51 -22.72
N VAL A 54 -16.30 -2.81 -23.41
CA VAL A 54 -16.03 -2.32 -24.77
C VAL A 54 -16.94 -2.96 -25.80
N LEU A 55 -17.27 -4.25 -25.68
CA LEU A 55 -18.23 -4.89 -26.58
C LEU A 55 -19.63 -4.28 -26.43
N VAL A 56 -20.10 -4.09 -25.20
CA VAL A 56 -21.43 -3.54 -24.92
C VAL A 56 -21.51 -2.06 -25.29
N LEU A 57 -20.57 -1.23 -24.82
CA LEU A 57 -20.58 0.20 -25.11
C LEU A 57 -20.22 0.51 -26.56
N GLY A 58 -19.22 -0.17 -27.12
CA GLY A 58 -18.82 0.00 -28.51
C GLY A 58 -19.89 -0.48 -29.49
N GLY A 59 -20.55 -1.61 -29.19
CA GLY A 59 -21.68 -2.09 -29.98
C GLY A 59 -22.89 -1.15 -29.90
N ALA A 60 -23.13 -0.54 -28.74
CA ALA A 60 -24.26 0.39 -28.54
C ALA A 60 -23.97 1.79 -29.09
N PHE A 61 -22.71 2.12 -29.40
CA PHE A 61 -22.28 3.44 -29.83
C PHE A 61 -23.10 4.01 -31.00
N PRO A 62 -23.38 3.27 -32.10
CA PRO A 62 -24.19 3.79 -33.20
C PRO A 62 -25.62 4.15 -32.78
N VAL A 63 -26.25 3.31 -31.95
CA VAL A 63 -27.62 3.51 -31.46
C VAL A 63 -27.70 4.73 -30.53
N VAL A 64 -26.72 4.87 -29.62
CA VAL A 64 -26.67 6.01 -28.70
C VAL A 64 -26.31 7.30 -29.44
N ARG A 65 -25.51 7.22 -30.51
CA ARG A 65 -25.18 8.35 -31.37
C ARG A 65 -26.41 8.86 -32.13
N ALA A 66 -27.18 7.98 -32.74
CA ALA A 66 -28.45 8.33 -33.39
C ALA A 66 -29.43 8.94 -32.38
N ALA A 67 -29.58 8.34 -31.19
CA ALA A 67 -30.43 8.89 -30.13
C ALA A 67 -29.98 10.28 -29.64
N ALA A 68 -28.69 10.59 -29.70
CA ALA A 68 -28.14 11.90 -29.35
C ALA A 68 -28.32 12.93 -30.48
N ALA A 69 -28.50 12.49 -31.72
CA ALA A 69 -28.89 13.32 -32.87
C ALA A 69 -30.42 13.52 -32.96
N ASP A 70 -31.17 13.03 -31.97
CA ASP A 70 -32.65 12.97 -31.99
C ASP A 70 -33.21 12.16 -33.18
N GLU A 71 -32.45 11.19 -33.69
CA GLU A 71 -32.85 10.23 -34.71
C GLU A 71 -33.43 8.95 -34.08
N GLU A 72 -34.42 8.33 -34.73
CA GLU A 72 -34.88 7.00 -34.37
C GLU A 72 -33.89 5.94 -34.86
N SER A 73 -33.23 5.26 -33.92
CA SER A 73 -32.45 4.06 -34.21
C SER A 73 -32.95 2.89 -33.37
N PRO A 74 -33.39 1.78 -33.97
CA PRO A 74 -33.79 0.61 -33.22
C PRO A 74 -32.57 -0.01 -32.52
N TRP A 75 -32.74 -0.41 -31.26
CA TRP A 75 -31.74 -1.19 -30.50
C TRP A 75 -31.36 -2.52 -31.18
N VAL A 76 -32.10 -2.93 -32.21
CA VAL A 76 -31.81 -4.09 -33.07
C VAL A 76 -30.48 -3.96 -33.82
N ALA A 77 -29.95 -2.73 -34.02
CA ALA A 77 -28.65 -2.52 -34.64
C ALA A 77 -27.46 -2.90 -33.73
N PHE A 78 -27.70 -3.04 -32.42
CA PHE A 78 -26.66 -3.36 -31.43
C PHE A 78 -26.03 -4.75 -31.66
N PRO A 79 -26.78 -5.87 -31.71
CA PRO A 79 -26.21 -7.20 -31.95
C PRO A 79 -25.49 -7.31 -33.30
N ALA A 80 -26.03 -6.65 -34.35
CA ALA A 80 -25.41 -6.64 -35.67
C ALA A 80 -24.03 -5.96 -35.66
N THR A 81 -23.91 -4.82 -34.97
CA THR A 81 -22.64 -4.10 -34.81
C THR A 81 -21.62 -4.96 -34.07
N VAL A 82 -22.02 -5.60 -32.98
CA VAL A 82 -21.14 -6.52 -32.23
C VAL A 82 -20.70 -7.69 -33.11
N GLY A 83 -21.64 -8.36 -33.80
CA GLY A 83 -21.34 -9.50 -34.67
C GLY A 83 -20.35 -9.15 -35.79
N ALA A 84 -20.48 -7.96 -36.39
CA ALA A 84 -19.60 -7.53 -37.47
C ALA A 84 -18.23 -6.99 -36.99
N ARG A 85 -18.14 -6.45 -35.77
CA ARG A 85 -16.98 -5.67 -35.31
C ARG A 85 -16.30 -6.20 -34.03
N TRP A 86 -16.73 -7.34 -33.48
CA TRP A 86 -16.16 -7.89 -32.25
C TRP A 86 -14.63 -8.06 -32.28
N PRO A 87 -13.94 -8.46 -33.38
CA PRO A 87 -12.49 -8.62 -33.36
C PRO A 87 -11.79 -7.28 -33.17
N SER A 88 -12.28 -6.23 -33.85
CA SER A 88 -11.75 -4.86 -33.76
C SER A 88 -12.01 -4.26 -32.38
N LEU A 89 -13.20 -4.50 -31.80
CA LEU A 89 -13.55 -4.06 -30.45
C LEU A 89 -12.70 -4.76 -29.38
N LEU A 90 -12.44 -6.07 -29.50
CA LEU A 90 -11.56 -6.78 -28.58
C LEU A 90 -10.09 -6.34 -28.71
N ALA A 91 -9.61 -6.15 -29.94
CA ALA A 91 -8.26 -5.63 -30.16
C ALA A 91 -8.10 -4.21 -29.58
N PHE A 92 -9.11 -3.36 -29.75
CA PHE A 92 -9.17 -2.04 -29.15
C PHE A 92 -9.22 -2.11 -27.61
N ALA A 93 -10.01 -3.03 -27.04
CA ALA A 93 -10.05 -3.27 -25.60
C ALA A 93 -8.66 -3.66 -25.06
N ALA A 94 -7.98 -4.61 -25.71
CA ALA A 94 -6.66 -5.07 -25.29
C ALA A 94 -5.58 -3.99 -25.41
N VAL A 95 -5.46 -3.35 -26.58
CA VAL A 95 -4.42 -2.34 -26.84
C VAL A 95 -4.70 -1.06 -26.06
N GLY A 96 -5.95 -0.60 -26.04
CA GLY A 96 -6.40 0.55 -25.26
C GLY A 96 -6.16 0.36 -23.77
N HIS A 97 -6.44 -0.85 -23.25
CA HIS A 97 -6.20 -1.16 -21.84
C HIS A 97 -4.72 -1.20 -21.51
N LEU A 98 -3.89 -1.82 -22.36
CA LEU A 98 -2.44 -1.85 -22.15
C LEU A 98 -1.89 -0.43 -22.05
N LEU A 99 -2.28 0.46 -22.99
CA LEU A 99 -1.90 1.86 -22.95
C LEU A 99 -2.41 2.56 -21.69
N ALA A 100 -3.67 2.31 -21.31
CA ALA A 100 -4.28 2.90 -20.13
C ALA A 100 -3.59 2.46 -18.83
N VAL A 101 -3.21 1.19 -18.71
CA VAL A 101 -2.46 0.67 -17.55
C VAL A 101 -1.07 1.29 -17.49
N VAL A 102 -0.38 1.44 -18.61
CA VAL A 102 0.96 2.07 -18.63
C VAL A 102 0.86 3.55 -18.23
N VAL A 103 -0.08 4.30 -18.82
CA VAL A 103 -0.31 5.71 -18.48
C VAL A 103 -0.78 5.86 -17.05
N GLY A 104 -1.73 5.04 -16.61
CA GLY A 104 -2.24 5.04 -15.25
C GLY A 104 -1.16 4.71 -14.22
N THR A 105 -0.27 3.77 -14.54
CA THR A 105 0.93 3.48 -13.75
C THR A 105 1.83 4.70 -13.66
N GLY A 106 2.13 5.36 -14.77
CA GLY A 106 2.97 6.56 -14.79
C GLY A 106 2.38 7.72 -13.98
N LEU A 107 1.08 7.98 -14.15
CA LEU A 107 0.34 9.00 -13.40
C LEU A 107 0.33 8.70 -11.90
N PHE A 108 0.09 7.45 -11.52
CA PHE A 108 0.18 7.03 -10.13
C PHE A 108 1.58 7.28 -9.58
N LEU A 109 2.63 6.79 -10.26
CA LEU A 109 4.00 6.94 -9.78
C LEU A 109 4.34 8.41 -9.56
N VAL A 110 4.07 9.28 -10.52
CA VAL A 110 4.39 10.71 -10.42
C VAL A 110 3.56 11.38 -9.31
N GLY A 111 2.24 11.21 -9.34
CA GLY A 111 1.32 11.87 -8.40
C GLY A 111 1.51 11.39 -6.96
N ASP A 112 1.52 10.08 -6.72
CA ASP A 112 1.68 9.51 -5.39
C ASP A 112 3.10 9.76 -4.84
N THR A 113 4.13 9.91 -5.67
CA THR A 113 5.47 10.30 -5.17
C THR A 113 5.43 11.70 -4.60
N ALA A 114 4.85 12.66 -5.32
CA ALA A 114 4.74 14.04 -4.87
C ALA A 114 3.87 14.16 -3.60
N VAL A 115 2.73 13.46 -3.56
CA VAL A 115 1.85 13.44 -2.39
C VAL A 115 2.57 12.85 -1.18
N ARG A 116 3.23 11.70 -1.31
CA ARG A 116 3.95 11.08 -0.20
C ARG A 116 5.11 11.94 0.28
N TYR A 117 5.84 12.58 -0.62
CA TYR A 117 6.88 13.54 -0.26
C TYR A 117 6.32 14.66 0.64
N LEU A 118 5.18 15.27 0.24
CA LEU A 118 4.52 16.32 1.03
C LEU A 118 3.99 15.80 2.37
N VAL A 119 3.38 14.62 2.39
CA VAL A 119 2.86 14.01 3.63
C VAL A 119 3.99 13.70 4.61
N TYR A 120 5.09 13.12 4.13
CA TYR A 120 6.25 12.85 4.97
C TYR A 120 6.91 14.13 5.46
N ALA A 121 6.98 15.18 4.64
CA ALA A 121 7.49 16.48 5.06
C ALA A 121 6.60 17.16 6.11
N ALA A 122 5.27 17.00 6.02
CA ALA A 122 4.32 17.67 6.93
C ALA A 122 4.10 16.92 8.24
N VAL A 123 4.02 15.59 8.20
CA VAL A 123 3.61 14.76 9.36
C VAL A 123 4.80 14.05 10.00
N GLY A 124 5.89 13.79 9.27
CA GLY A 124 7.03 13.01 9.74
C GLY A 124 6.76 11.52 9.98
N GLU A 125 5.48 11.13 10.06
CA GLU A 125 5.05 9.76 10.33
C GLU A 125 4.88 8.90 9.07
N HIS A 126 4.89 7.57 9.26
CA HIS A 126 4.68 6.61 8.18
C HIS A 126 3.20 6.45 7.86
N LEU A 127 2.90 6.28 6.56
CA LEU A 127 1.55 5.91 6.15
C LEU A 127 1.19 4.50 6.66
N PRO A 128 -0.08 4.25 7.05
CA PRO A 128 -0.48 2.92 7.47
C PRO A 128 -0.25 1.89 6.36
N ALA A 129 0.19 0.67 6.73
CA ALA A 129 0.52 -0.38 5.76
C ALA A 129 -0.62 -0.70 4.77
N GLY A 130 -1.87 -0.63 5.22
CA GLY A 130 -3.04 -0.78 4.34
C GLY A 130 -3.06 0.25 3.21
N PHE A 131 -2.80 1.53 3.49
CA PHE A 131 -2.74 2.56 2.46
C PHE A 131 -1.62 2.27 1.47
N VAL A 132 -0.42 1.95 1.96
CA VAL A 132 0.73 1.68 1.10
C VAL A 132 0.50 0.49 0.14
N VAL A 133 -0.20 -0.54 0.60
CA VAL A 133 -0.47 -1.76 -0.18
C VAL A 133 -1.62 -1.59 -1.18
N TYR A 134 -2.72 -0.92 -0.79
CA TYR A 134 -3.92 -0.84 -1.63
C TYR A 134 -3.98 0.40 -2.52
N LEU A 135 -3.34 1.50 -2.11
CA LEU A 135 -3.33 2.75 -2.87
C LEU A 135 -2.74 2.59 -4.29
N PRO A 136 -1.69 1.77 -4.54
CA PRO A 136 -1.25 1.49 -5.90
C PRO A 136 -2.33 0.88 -6.79
N VAL A 137 -3.12 -0.06 -6.26
CA VAL A 137 -4.21 -0.70 -7.02
C VAL A 137 -5.28 0.32 -7.38
N VAL A 138 -5.72 1.13 -6.39
CA VAL A 138 -6.74 2.17 -6.60
C VAL A 138 -6.22 3.28 -7.52
N GLY A 139 -4.97 3.69 -7.33
CA GLY A 139 -4.33 4.77 -8.08
C GLY A 139 -4.04 4.40 -9.53
N VAL A 140 -3.51 3.19 -9.79
CA VAL A 140 -3.30 2.66 -11.15
C VAL A 140 -4.64 2.47 -11.85
N ALA A 141 -5.64 1.90 -11.17
CA ALA A 141 -6.98 1.76 -11.73
C ALA A 141 -7.61 3.13 -12.06
N GLY A 142 -7.48 4.10 -11.15
CA GLY A 142 -7.96 5.46 -11.37
C GLY A 142 -7.26 6.14 -12.55
N GLY A 143 -5.93 6.06 -12.61
CA GLY A 143 -5.15 6.58 -13.74
C GLY A 143 -5.50 5.89 -15.07
N ALA A 144 -5.75 4.58 -15.05
CA ALA A 144 -6.18 3.84 -16.23
C ALA A 144 -7.60 4.26 -16.68
N LEU A 145 -8.53 4.46 -15.76
CA LEU A 145 -9.86 5.01 -16.06
C LEU A 145 -9.77 6.41 -16.69
N LEU A 146 -8.85 7.25 -16.20
CA LEU A 146 -8.59 8.56 -16.80
C LEU A 146 -8.02 8.44 -18.21
N ALA A 147 -7.05 7.55 -18.44
CA ALA A 147 -6.51 7.31 -19.77
C ALA A 147 -7.57 6.77 -20.75
N TRP A 148 -8.47 5.91 -20.27
CA TRP A 148 -9.61 5.41 -21.05
C TRP A 148 -10.54 6.52 -21.54
N SER A 149 -10.62 7.68 -20.85
CA SER A 149 -11.43 8.82 -21.29
C SER A 149 -10.95 9.48 -22.60
N LEU A 150 -9.73 9.19 -23.05
CA LEU A 150 -9.15 9.72 -24.28
C LEU A 150 -9.41 8.84 -25.51
N LEU A 151 -9.87 7.61 -25.28
CA LEU A 151 -10.11 6.62 -26.31
C LEU A 151 -11.49 6.68 -27.01
N PRO A 152 -12.57 7.30 -26.48
CA PRO A 152 -13.87 7.35 -27.17
C PRO A 152 -13.86 7.95 -28.58
N PRO A 153 -13.05 8.99 -28.91
CA PRO A 153 -12.92 9.48 -30.30
C PRO A 153 -12.44 8.41 -31.30
N ALA A 154 -11.82 7.32 -30.82
CA ALA A 154 -11.38 6.22 -31.66
C ALA A 154 -12.52 5.32 -32.14
N VAL A 155 -13.67 5.31 -31.46
CA VAL A 155 -14.73 4.31 -31.66
C VAL A 155 -15.42 4.48 -33.02
N GLY A 156 -15.75 5.71 -33.45
CA GLY A 156 -16.33 5.96 -34.77
C GLY A 156 -15.43 5.45 -35.92
N PRO A 157 -14.19 5.95 -36.05
CA PRO A 157 -13.25 5.50 -37.08
C PRO A 157 -12.91 4.02 -37.03
N LEU A 158 -12.97 3.40 -35.84
CA LEU A 158 -12.80 1.96 -35.66
C LEU A 158 -13.96 1.17 -36.28
N LEU A 159 -15.20 1.65 -36.10
CA LEU A 159 -16.41 0.99 -36.61
C LEU A 159 -16.62 1.21 -38.11
N ASP A 160 -16.16 2.34 -38.65
CA ASP A 160 -16.26 2.72 -40.07
C ASP A 160 -15.35 1.89 -40.99
N ARG A 161 -14.38 1.14 -40.44
CA ARG A 161 -13.39 0.36 -41.19
C ARG A 161 -13.66 -1.14 -41.03
N GLU A 162 -13.65 -1.88 -42.14
CA GLU A 162 -13.84 -3.33 -42.11
C GLU A 162 -12.60 -4.08 -41.64
N GLU A 163 -11.42 -3.64 -42.06
CA GLU A 163 -10.16 -4.26 -41.68
C GLU A 163 -9.71 -3.84 -40.27
N LEU A 164 -9.32 -4.81 -39.45
CA LEU A 164 -8.92 -4.62 -38.06
C LEU A 164 -7.71 -3.68 -37.89
N ARG A 165 -6.64 -3.88 -38.66
CA ARG A 165 -5.40 -3.08 -38.51
C ARG A 165 -5.59 -1.63 -38.95
N PRO A 166 -6.14 -1.32 -40.15
CA PRO A 166 -6.44 0.04 -40.54
C PRO A 166 -7.46 0.74 -39.63
N GLY A 167 -8.47 0.01 -39.15
CA GLY A 167 -9.47 0.52 -38.19
C GLY A 167 -8.83 0.95 -36.87
N LEU A 168 -8.07 0.04 -36.24
CA LEU A 168 -7.38 0.35 -34.98
C LEU A 168 -6.40 1.51 -35.12
N ARG A 169 -5.63 1.56 -36.23
CA ARG A 169 -4.68 2.65 -36.48
C ARG A 169 -5.36 3.99 -36.65
N ALA A 170 -6.47 4.05 -37.39
CA ALA A 170 -7.24 5.29 -37.54
C ALA A 170 -7.91 5.73 -36.25
N GLY A 171 -8.47 4.79 -35.48
CA GLY A 171 -9.04 5.08 -34.18
C GLY A 171 -8.02 5.73 -33.23
N LEU A 172 -6.87 5.06 -33.02
CA LEU A 172 -5.82 5.58 -32.13
C LEU A 172 -5.24 6.93 -32.60
N ARG A 173 -5.09 7.12 -33.90
CA ARG A 173 -4.61 8.39 -34.47
C ARG A 173 -5.61 9.52 -34.28
N THR A 174 -6.91 9.23 -34.43
CA THR A 174 -8.00 10.19 -34.20
C THR A 174 -8.06 10.59 -32.73
N ALA A 175 -7.91 9.64 -31.81
CA ALA A 175 -7.79 9.93 -30.38
C ALA A 175 -6.61 10.89 -30.09
N ALA A 176 -5.43 10.62 -30.65
CA ALA A 176 -4.26 11.48 -30.48
C ALA A 176 -4.45 12.89 -31.08
N LEU A 177 -5.01 12.99 -32.28
CA LEU A 177 -5.32 14.27 -32.93
C LEU A 177 -6.31 15.10 -32.10
N THR A 178 -7.34 14.47 -31.54
CA THR A 178 -8.34 15.14 -30.69
C THR A 178 -7.69 15.83 -29.47
N VAL A 179 -6.66 15.20 -28.89
CA VAL A 179 -5.88 15.78 -27.79
C VAL A 179 -5.10 17.02 -28.24
N VAL A 180 -4.46 16.94 -29.40
CA VAL A 180 -3.58 17.99 -29.94
C VAL A 180 -4.37 19.21 -30.45
N GLU A 181 -5.48 18.97 -31.13
CA GLU A 181 -6.28 20.03 -31.76
C GLU A 181 -7.18 20.76 -30.76
N ALA A 182 -7.61 20.09 -29.69
CA ALA A 182 -8.53 20.65 -28.71
C ALA A 182 -8.04 20.50 -27.25
N PRO A 183 -6.82 20.96 -26.91
CA PRO A 183 -6.19 20.67 -25.61
C PRO A 183 -7.01 21.18 -24.42
N ARG A 184 -7.62 22.36 -24.52
CA ARG A 184 -8.47 22.93 -23.46
C ARG A 184 -9.73 22.09 -23.22
N ARG A 185 -10.35 21.60 -24.28
CA ARG A 185 -11.55 20.75 -24.20
C ARG A 185 -11.19 19.41 -23.58
N THR A 186 -10.12 18.80 -24.05
CA THR A 186 -9.59 17.54 -23.53
C THR A 186 -9.23 17.68 -22.05
N ALA A 187 -8.60 18.78 -21.64
CA ALA A 187 -8.30 19.06 -20.24
C ALA A 187 -9.57 19.18 -19.38
N VAL A 188 -10.61 19.88 -19.84
CA VAL A 188 -11.89 19.97 -19.12
C VAL A 188 -12.57 18.61 -18.98
N VAL A 189 -12.55 17.80 -20.03
CA VAL A 189 -13.10 16.44 -20.01
C VAL A 189 -12.30 15.57 -19.02
N LEU A 190 -10.98 15.56 -19.13
CA LEU A 190 -10.09 14.85 -18.21
C LEU A 190 -10.28 15.30 -16.76
N ALA A 191 -10.44 16.61 -16.50
CA ALA A 191 -10.69 17.13 -15.17
C ALA A 191 -12.02 16.64 -14.59
N ALA A 192 -13.09 16.64 -15.40
CA ALA A 192 -14.37 16.07 -14.98
C ALA A 192 -14.27 14.57 -14.67
N HIS A 193 -13.52 13.83 -15.47
CA HIS A 193 -13.25 12.41 -15.21
C HIS A 193 -12.39 12.24 -13.95
N ALA A 194 -11.39 13.11 -13.73
CA ALA A 194 -10.53 13.07 -12.56
C ALA A 194 -11.32 13.26 -11.27
N VAL A 195 -12.28 14.19 -11.26
CA VAL A 195 -13.21 14.38 -10.14
C VAL A 195 -14.04 13.12 -9.92
N GLY A 196 -14.62 12.54 -10.98
CA GLY A 196 -15.40 11.31 -10.88
C GLY A 196 -14.56 10.13 -10.35
N THR A 197 -13.38 9.91 -10.91
CA THR A 197 -12.43 8.89 -10.47
C THR A 197 -12.00 9.12 -9.01
N ALA A 198 -11.75 10.35 -8.60
CA ALA A 198 -11.40 10.68 -7.23
C ALA A 198 -12.55 10.36 -6.26
N VAL A 199 -13.80 10.65 -6.64
CA VAL A 199 -14.98 10.28 -5.85
C VAL A 199 -15.08 8.76 -5.71
N VAL A 200 -14.98 8.00 -6.81
CA VAL A 200 -15.03 6.53 -6.77
C VAL A 200 -13.89 5.95 -5.93
N ALA A 201 -12.67 6.46 -6.10
CA ALA A 201 -11.51 6.05 -5.31
C ALA A 201 -11.69 6.37 -3.82
N ALA A 202 -12.18 7.55 -3.48
CA ALA A 202 -12.46 7.95 -2.10
C ALA A 202 -13.55 7.08 -1.47
N THR A 203 -14.60 6.73 -2.22
CA THR A 203 -15.63 5.80 -1.77
C THR A 203 -15.06 4.40 -1.52
N ALA A 204 -14.23 3.89 -2.43
CA ALA A 204 -13.58 2.58 -2.26
C ALA A 204 -12.64 2.55 -1.03
N LEU A 205 -11.84 3.60 -0.83
CA LEU A 205 -10.96 3.74 0.32
C LEU A 205 -11.76 3.88 1.63
N THR A 206 -12.82 4.68 1.63
CA THR A 206 -13.69 4.87 2.80
C THR A 206 -14.37 3.55 3.19
N ALA A 207 -14.86 2.79 2.20
CA ALA A 207 -15.45 1.48 2.45
C ALA A 207 -14.41 0.49 3.01
N LEU A 208 -13.18 0.49 2.51
CA LEU A 208 -12.08 -0.34 3.02
C LEU A 208 -11.76 -0.04 4.49
N VAL A 209 -11.73 1.25 4.85
CA VAL A 209 -11.53 1.71 6.23
C VAL A 209 -12.70 1.29 7.12
N TYR A 210 -13.93 1.56 6.67
CA TYR A 210 -15.16 1.27 7.41
C TYR A 210 -15.34 -0.23 7.70
N THR A 211 -14.98 -1.12 6.77
CA THR A 211 -15.09 -2.57 6.98
C THR A 211 -14.00 -3.16 7.89
N GLY A 212 -13.09 -2.33 8.43
CA GLY A 212 -11.98 -2.78 9.27
C GLY A 212 -10.95 -3.61 8.48
N GLY A 213 -10.77 -3.30 7.19
CA GLY A 213 -9.92 -4.06 6.26
C GLY A 213 -10.58 -5.34 5.73
N VAL A 214 -9.76 -6.33 5.36
CA VAL A 214 -10.20 -7.61 4.71
C VAL A 214 -10.74 -8.63 5.72
N ARG A 215 -11.03 -8.24 6.96
CA ARG A 215 -11.53 -9.16 8.00
C ARG A 215 -12.86 -9.83 7.62
N SER A 216 -13.61 -9.22 6.71
CA SER A 216 -14.73 -9.86 6.03
C SER A 216 -14.67 -9.54 4.53
N PRO A 217 -14.16 -10.46 3.69
CA PRO A 217 -14.10 -10.25 2.23
C PRO A 217 -15.50 -10.04 1.63
N LEU A 218 -16.52 -10.67 2.22
CA LEU A 218 -17.91 -10.49 1.83
C LEU A 218 -18.42 -9.07 2.07
N ARG A 219 -18.12 -8.46 3.24
CA ARG A 219 -18.51 -7.07 3.53
C ARG A 219 -17.79 -6.08 2.61
N LEU A 220 -16.50 -6.30 2.36
CA LEU A 220 -15.73 -5.48 1.43
C LEU A 220 -16.31 -5.55 0.00
N LEU A 221 -16.70 -6.75 -0.44
CA LEU A 221 -17.32 -6.96 -1.75
C LEU A 221 -18.70 -6.30 -1.84
N LEU A 222 -19.57 -6.52 -0.86
CA LEU A 222 -20.95 -6.02 -0.88
C LEU A 222 -21.01 -4.50 -0.71
N VAL A 223 -20.33 -3.96 0.31
CA VAL A 223 -20.36 -2.53 0.62
C VAL A 223 -19.40 -1.76 -0.29
N GLY A 224 -18.13 -2.16 -0.33
CA GLY A 224 -17.12 -1.48 -1.14
C GLY A 224 -17.34 -1.66 -2.63
N GLY A 225 -17.54 -2.91 -3.08
CA GLY A 225 -17.84 -3.21 -4.48
C GLY A 225 -19.17 -2.61 -4.93
N GLY A 226 -20.24 -2.74 -4.13
CA GLY A 226 -21.55 -2.16 -4.44
C GLY A 226 -21.53 -0.65 -4.58
N LEU A 227 -20.92 0.07 -3.63
CA LEU A 227 -20.81 1.54 -3.70
C LEU A 227 -19.95 1.99 -4.89
N THR A 228 -18.85 1.28 -5.16
CA THR A 228 -17.97 1.56 -6.32
C THR A 228 -18.72 1.36 -7.64
N LEU A 229 -19.52 0.29 -7.75
CA LEU A 229 -20.32 0.01 -8.93
C LEU A 229 -21.41 1.06 -9.15
N ILE A 230 -22.12 1.48 -8.09
CA ILE A 230 -23.16 2.51 -8.17
C ILE A 230 -22.55 3.86 -8.59
N ALA A 231 -21.53 4.32 -7.86
CA ALA A 231 -20.87 5.58 -8.16
C ALA A 231 -20.24 5.57 -9.56
N GLY A 232 -19.56 4.47 -9.92
CA GLY A 232 -18.97 4.25 -11.23
C GLY A 232 -20.00 4.25 -12.35
N THR A 233 -21.18 3.66 -12.14
CA THR A 233 -22.27 3.64 -13.12
C THR A 233 -22.82 5.03 -13.38
N VAL A 234 -23.15 5.77 -12.32
CA VAL A 234 -23.65 7.14 -12.43
C VAL A 234 -22.65 8.02 -13.17
N LEU A 235 -21.36 7.96 -12.81
CA LEU A 235 -20.33 8.78 -13.43
C LEU A 235 -20.04 8.38 -14.88
N THR A 236 -19.94 7.09 -15.16
CA THR A 236 -19.69 6.57 -16.52
C THR A 236 -20.85 6.89 -17.45
N GLN A 237 -22.09 6.93 -16.95
CA GLN A 237 -23.26 7.31 -17.76
C GLN A 237 -23.12 8.71 -18.35
N PHE A 238 -22.76 9.69 -17.53
CA PHE A 238 -22.57 11.07 -17.99
C PHE A 238 -21.35 11.21 -18.89
N VAL A 239 -20.28 10.51 -18.56
CA VAL A 239 -19.05 10.44 -19.36
C VAL A 239 -19.33 9.89 -20.76
N TYR A 240 -19.91 8.70 -20.83
CA TYR A 240 -20.19 8.01 -22.09
C TYR A 240 -21.16 8.83 -22.95
N SER A 241 -22.23 9.35 -22.36
CA SER A 241 -23.21 10.19 -23.06
C SER A 241 -22.59 11.48 -23.61
N THR A 242 -21.70 12.11 -22.83
CA THR A 242 -20.98 13.33 -23.27
C THR A 242 -20.01 13.02 -24.41
N HIS A 243 -19.32 11.89 -24.36
CA HIS A 243 -18.44 11.44 -25.44
C HIS A 243 -19.20 11.12 -26.72
N VAL A 244 -20.32 10.41 -26.63
CA VAL A 244 -21.17 10.14 -27.80
C VAL A 244 -21.69 11.46 -28.39
N ALA A 245 -22.23 12.35 -27.57
CA ALA A 245 -22.67 13.67 -28.03
C ALA A 245 -21.52 14.52 -28.62
N SER A 246 -20.30 14.33 -28.14
CA SER A 246 -19.11 15.00 -28.65
C SER A 246 -18.73 14.57 -30.07
N SER A 247 -19.06 13.32 -30.42
CA SER A 247 -18.80 12.71 -31.73
C SER A 247 -19.77 13.13 -32.83
N LEU A 248 -20.89 13.79 -32.47
CA LEU A 248 -21.84 14.37 -33.41
C LEU A 248 -21.32 15.63 -34.08
N ARG A 249 -20.29 16.25 -33.52
CA ARG A 249 -19.61 17.33 -34.23
C ARG A 249 -18.87 16.72 -35.41
N PRO A 250 -18.98 17.30 -36.62
CA PRO A 250 -18.09 16.94 -37.71
C PRO A 250 -16.66 17.23 -37.25
N VAL A 251 -15.96 16.20 -36.79
CA VAL A 251 -14.52 16.17 -36.85
C VAL A 251 -14.26 16.00 -38.33
N PRO A 252 -13.55 16.93 -39.01
CA PRO A 252 -13.18 16.71 -40.40
C PRO A 252 -12.57 15.31 -40.44
N THR A 253 -13.18 14.40 -41.20
CA THR A 253 -12.60 13.09 -41.46
C THR A 253 -11.19 13.39 -41.94
N PRO A 254 -10.15 13.08 -41.14
CA PRO A 254 -8.85 13.60 -41.46
C PRO A 254 -8.41 12.89 -42.74
N ASP A 255 -8.34 13.64 -43.83
CA ASP A 255 -7.80 13.16 -45.08
C ASP A 255 -6.38 12.62 -44.83
N ALA A 256 -5.86 11.79 -45.73
CA ALA A 256 -4.56 11.14 -45.55
C ALA A 256 -3.43 12.15 -45.22
N GLU A 257 -3.54 13.38 -45.72
CA GLU A 257 -2.66 14.52 -45.40
C GLU A 257 -2.82 15.04 -43.97
N THR A 258 -4.04 15.25 -43.48
CA THR A 258 -4.32 15.71 -42.11
C THR A 258 -3.88 14.68 -41.08
N LEU A 259 -4.04 13.40 -41.41
CA LEU A 259 -3.48 12.32 -40.63
C LEU A 259 -1.94 12.49 -40.55
N ALA A 260 -1.24 12.76 -41.65
CA ALA A 260 0.22 12.99 -41.71
C ALA A 260 0.70 14.20 -40.86
N ALA A 261 -0.18 15.12 -40.50
CA ALA A 261 0.12 16.37 -39.80
C ALA A 261 0.24 16.28 -38.27
N LEU A 262 0.26 15.08 -37.65
CA LEU A 262 0.58 14.96 -36.22
C LEU A 262 1.91 15.69 -35.94
N PRO A 263 1.98 16.67 -35.02
CA PRO A 263 3.20 17.41 -34.75
C PRO A 263 4.18 16.53 -33.98
N THR A 264 4.88 15.64 -34.70
CA THR A 264 5.73 14.58 -34.17
C THR A 264 6.75 15.10 -33.17
N ARG A 265 7.36 16.25 -33.44
CA ARG A 265 8.29 16.92 -32.52
C ARG A 265 7.63 17.26 -31.18
N ARG A 266 6.43 17.82 -31.18
CA ARG A 266 5.71 18.18 -29.93
C ARG A 266 5.31 16.92 -29.15
N VAL A 267 4.82 15.89 -29.85
CA VAL A 267 4.48 14.60 -29.24
C VAL A 267 5.71 13.91 -28.66
N ALA A 268 6.84 13.91 -29.38
CA ALA A 268 8.09 13.33 -28.91
C ALA A 268 8.63 14.04 -27.66
N VAL A 269 8.60 15.38 -27.63
CA VAL A 269 8.99 16.15 -26.44
C VAL A 269 8.06 15.85 -25.26
N ALA A 270 6.75 15.81 -25.48
CA ALA A 270 5.80 15.45 -24.42
C ALA A 270 6.03 14.03 -23.89
N ALA A 271 6.28 13.06 -24.78
CA ALA A 271 6.62 11.69 -24.40
C ALA A 271 7.92 11.63 -23.59
N LEU A 272 8.97 12.35 -24.01
CA LEU A 272 10.23 12.42 -23.28
C LEU A 272 10.05 13.02 -21.89
N LEU A 273 9.26 14.09 -21.75
CA LEU A 273 8.92 14.68 -20.46
C LEU A 273 8.18 13.68 -19.56
N CYS A 274 7.16 13.01 -20.07
CA CYS A 274 6.43 11.99 -19.32
C CYS A 274 7.33 10.83 -18.86
N VAL A 275 8.17 10.30 -19.76
CA VAL A 275 9.12 9.22 -19.44
C VAL A 275 10.13 9.68 -18.40
N SER A 276 10.64 10.92 -18.51
CA SER A 276 11.59 11.49 -17.55
C SER A 276 10.96 11.68 -16.17
N LEU A 277 9.70 12.14 -16.10
CA LEU A 277 8.95 12.26 -14.85
C LEU A 277 8.72 10.89 -14.19
N VAL A 278 8.36 9.87 -14.97
CA VAL A 278 8.17 8.51 -14.45
C VAL A 278 9.49 7.90 -13.99
N ALA A 279 10.58 8.10 -14.75
CA ALA A 279 11.90 7.64 -14.37
C ALA A 279 12.41 8.35 -13.10
N GLY A 280 12.21 9.67 -12.99
CA GLY A 280 12.54 10.46 -11.80
C GLY A 280 11.73 10.04 -10.58
N ALA A 281 10.41 9.86 -10.73
CA ALA A 281 9.56 9.29 -9.69
C ALA A 281 10.05 7.90 -9.28
N GLY A 282 10.36 7.03 -10.26
CA GLY A 282 10.91 5.71 -10.01
C GLY A 282 12.22 5.74 -9.22
N ALA A 283 13.15 6.64 -9.58
CA ALA A 283 14.40 6.85 -8.87
C ALA A 283 14.15 7.24 -7.40
N VAL A 284 13.33 8.28 -7.17
CA VAL A 284 12.91 8.71 -5.82
C VAL A 284 12.30 7.56 -5.03
N ARG A 285 11.46 6.74 -5.67
CA ARG A 285 10.80 5.62 -5.00
C ARG A 285 11.71 4.45 -4.68
N VAL A 286 12.86 4.29 -5.35
CA VAL A 286 13.81 3.22 -5.02
C VAL A 286 14.92 3.67 -4.07
N THR A 287 15.10 4.97 -3.85
CA THR A 287 16.10 5.60 -2.95
C THR A 287 15.45 6.19 -1.70
N GLU A 288 16.00 6.02 -0.49
CA GLU A 288 15.47 6.74 0.69
C GLU A 288 15.46 8.26 0.49
N THR A 289 14.30 8.88 0.64
CA THR A 289 14.10 10.32 0.42
C THR A 289 13.49 11.00 1.63
N ARG A 290 13.20 10.27 2.71
CA ARG A 290 12.99 10.91 4.00
C ARG A 290 14.27 11.67 4.34
N PRO A 291 14.18 12.82 5.03
CA PRO A 291 15.36 13.51 5.52
C PRO A 291 16.24 12.52 6.30
N MET A 292 17.42 12.26 5.77
CA MET A 292 18.49 11.60 6.50
C MET A 292 19.31 12.75 7.04
N ASP A 293 19.13 13.08 8.32
CA ASP A 293 19.87 14.17 8.94
C ASP A 293 21.37 13.83 8.86
N THR A 294 22.09 14.56 8.02
CA THR A 294 23.54 14.45 7.91
C THR A 294 24.24 15.00 9.15
N ALA A 295 23.50 15.72 10.01
CA ALA A 295 23.96 16.23 11.29
C ALA A 295 22.93 15.85 12.37
N PRO A 296 23.30 15.04 13.38
CA PRO A 296 22.40 14.67 14.47
C PRO A 296 21.94 15.91 15.24
N GLU A 297 20.71 15.88 15.73
CA GLU A 297 20.17 16.96 16.55
C GLU A 297 20.96 17.06 17.87
N PRO A 298 21.36 18.27 18.31
CA PRO A 298 22.17 18.42 19.51
C PRO A 298 21.42 17.92 20.74
N LEU A 299 22.13 17.24 21.64
CA LEU A 299 21.56 16.70 22.87
C LEU A 299 21.21 17.85 23.84
N PRO A 300 19.95 17.96 24.32
CA PRO A 300 19.58 18.91 25.36
C PRO A 300 20.28 18.61 26.70
N ASP A 301 20.34 19.61 27.59
CA ASP A 301 20.88 19.44 28.95
C ASP A 301 19.99 18.58 29.86
N ASP A 302 18.67 18.61 29.65
CA ASP A 302 17.74 17.77 30.39
C ASP A 302 17.99 16.29 30.07
N PRO A 303 18.25 15.41 31.06
CA PRO A 303 18.67 14.03 30.78
C PRO A 303 17.58 13.18 30.12
N THR A 304 16.30 13.46 30.38
CA THR A 304 15.20 12.75 29.73
C THR A 304 15.08 13.16 28.27
N ALA A 305 15.12 14.47 27.99
CA ALA A 305 15.14 15.01 26.64
C ALA A 305 16.40 14.56 25.87
N ALA A 306 17.57 14.52 26.53
CA ALA A 306 18.81 14.00 25.96
C ALA A 306 18.67 12.54 25.51
N TYR A 307 18.07 11.69 26.34
CA TYR A 307 17.82 10.30 25.93
C TYR A 307 16.81 10.20 24.78
N ALA A 308 15.74 11.01 24.82
CA ALA A 308 14.73 11.04 23.77
C ALA A 308 15.33 11.44 22.42
N VAL A 309 16.10 12.54 22.39
CA VAL A 309 16.80 13.02 21.19
C VAL A 309 17.84 12.01 20.72
N ALA A 310 18.60 11.39 21.63
CA ALA A 310 19.57 10.37 21.25
C ALA A 310 18.93 9.12 20.62
N LEU A 311 17.79 8.69 21.16
CA LEU A 311 17.01 7.60 20.60
C LEU A 311 16.48 7.97 19.21
N GLU A 312 15.97 9.19 19.06
CA GLU A 312 15.47 9.69 17.78
C GLU A 312 16.57 9.82 16.72
N ASN A 313 17.73 10.36 17.07
CA ASN A 313 18.92 10.39 16.20
C ASN A 313 19.36 8.98 15.78
N THR A 314 19.28 8.01 16.71
CA THR A 314 19.57 6.59 16.40
C THR A 314 18.55 6.04 15.40
N ASP A 315 17.26 6.27 15.64
CA ASP A 315 16.17 5.84 14.76
C ASP A 315 16.20 6.51 13.40
N ARG A 316 16.73 7.75 13.32
CA ARG A 316 16.98 8.51 12.09
C ARG A 316 18.17 7.98 11.29
N SER A 317 19.09 7.26 11.93
CA SER A 317 20.31 6.69 11.33
C SER A 317 20.11 5.27 10.80
N ASP A 318 21.05 4.83 9.96
CA ASP A 318 21.26 3.41 9.67
C ASP A 318 21.76 2.71 10.93
N HIS A 319 20.99 1.80 11.54
CA HIS A 319 21.30 1.28 12.86
C HIS A 319 20.97 -0.20 13.04
N VAL A 320 21.60 -0.82 14.04
CA VAL A 320 21.25 -2.13 14.57
C VAL A 320 21.17 -2.03 16.08
N TYR A 321 20.16 -2.65 16.67
CA TYR A 321 20.15 -2.92 18.09
C TYR A 321 19.93 -4.42 18.36
N VAL A 322 20.56 -4.89 19.43
CA VAL A 322 20.43 -6.25 19.95
C VAL A 322 20.00 -6.14 21.41
N ALA A 323 18.84 -6.71 21.72
CA ALA A 323 18.34 -6.86 23.07
C ALA A 323 18.34 -8.34 23.45
N THR A 324 19.05 -8.71 24.51
CA THR A 324 19.01 -10.06 25.08
C THR A 324 18.42 -10.01 26.47
N SER A 325 17.56 -10.96 26.82
CA SER A 325 17.03 -11.11 28.18
C SER A 325 17.24 -12.51 28.75
N ASN A 326 17.44 -12.55 30.06
CA ASN A 326 17.39 -13.77 30.87
C ASN A 326 16.50 -13.54 32.10
N VAL A 327 15.65 -14.52 32.43
CA VAL A 327 14.74 -14.48 33.58
C VAL A 327 15.18 -15.53 34.60
N SER A 328 15.48 -15.12 35.83
CA SER A 328 15.90 -16.04 36.88
C SER A 328 14.85 -17.12 37.15
N GLY A 329 15.26 -18.39 37.22
CA GLY A 329 14.36 -19.51 37.45
C GLY A 329 13.50 -19.88 36.24
N GLU A 330 13.81 -19.33 35.06
CA GLU A 330 13.38 -19.86 33.77
C GLU A 330 14.63 -20.26 32.99
N ASP A 331 14.68 -21.50 32.49
CA ASP A 331 15.69 -21.90 31.51
C ASP A 331 15.31 -21.34 30.14
N ARG A 332 15.17 -20.01 30.05
CA ARG A 332 14.71 -19.33 28.84
C ARG A 332 15.54 -18.09 28.58
N ALA A 333 16.22 -18.08 27.45
CA ALA A 333 16.91 -16.92 26.91
C ALA A 333 16.15 -16.37 25.70
N THR A 334 16.00 -15.06 25.62
CA THR A 334 15.47 -14.40 24.41
C THR A 334 16.48 -13.41 23.88
N ALA A 335 16.73 -13.42 22.58
CA ALA A 335 17.56 -12.45 21.88
C ALA A 335 16.78 -11.90 20.70
N ARG A 336 16.70 -10.58 20.58
CA ARG A 336 16.14 -9.90 19.41
C ARG A 336 17.18 -8.97 18.83
N ARG A 337 17.44 -9.12 17.53
CA ARG A 337 18.29 -8.25 16.74
C ARG A 337 17.42 -7.56 15.71
N VAL A 338 17.37 -6.23 15.76
CA VAL A 338 16.70 -5.41 14.77
C VAL A 338 17.74 -4.57 14.07
N ALA A 339 17.79 -4.63 12.75
CA ALA A 339 18.67 -3.84 11.92
C ALA A 339 17.84 -3.08 10.89
N VAL A 340 18.14 -1.79 10.77
CA VAL A 340 17.46 -0.80 9.94
C VAL A 340 18.53 -0.13 9.09
N ASP A 341 18.44 -0.31 7.78
CA ASP A 341 19.28 0.33 6.78
C ASP A 341 18.35 1.24 5.98
N ARG A 342 18.23 2.48 6.44
CA ARG A 342 17.41 3.52 5.81
C ARG A 342 17.95 3.82 4.43
N SER A 343 19.26 4.00 4.29
CA SER A 343 19.93 4.26 2.99
C SER A 343 19.45 3.33 1.87
N ASN A 344 19.32 2.03 2.16
CA ASN A 344 18.88 1.03 1.20
C ASN A 344 17.43 0.57 1.38
N ARG A 345 16.69 1.16 2.34
CA ARG A 345 15.33 0.80 2.75
C ARG A 345 15.17 -0.66 3.11
N ARG A 346 16.13 -1.19 3.85
CA ARG A 346 16.15 -2.58 4.29
C ARG A 346 15.92 -2.67 5.78
N TYR A 347 15.24 -3.73 6.15
CA TYR A 347 14.92 -4.05 7.53
C TYR A 347 15.19 -5.53 7.77
N LEU A 348 15.72 -5.84 8.95
CA LEU A 348 15.91 -7.21 9.40
C LEU A 348 15.61 -7.30 10.89
N ASP A 349 14.63 -8.14 11.24
CA ASP A 349 14.33 -8.50 12.62
C ASP A 349 14.56 -10.00 12.79
N ARG A 350 15.46 -10.34 13.71
CA ARG A 350 15.73 -11.72 14.10
C ARG A 350 15.42 -11.87 15.57
N THR A 351 14.45 -12.72 15.87
CA THR A 351 14.12 -13.11 17.23
C THR A 351 14.51 -14.57 17.45
N VAL A 352 15.26 -14.85 18.49
CA VAL A 352 15.63 -16.17 18.95
C VAL A 352 15.10 -16.34 20.37
N ILE A 353 14.31 -17.38 20.59
CA ILE A 353 13.87 -17.80 21.92
C ILE A 353 14.44 -19.21 22.11
N ALA A 354 15.31 -19.37 23.10
CA ALA A 354 15.93 -20.64 23.45
C ALA A 354 15.42 -21.10 24.82
N ALA A 355 14.91 -22.31 24.87
CA ALA A 355 14.52 -23.06 26.07
C ALA A 355 14.91 -24.54 25.90
N PRO A 356 15.05 -25.35 26.97
CA PRO A 356 15.54 -26.73 26.93
C PRO A 356 14.94 -27.58 25.80
N ASP A 357 13.62 -27.51 25.62
CA ASP A 357 12.90 -28.33 24.65
C ASP A 357 12.39 -27.53 23.44
N LEU A 358 12.71 -26.23 23.36
CA LEU A 358 12.19 -25.34 22.33
C LEU A 358 13.18 -24.24 21.95
N THR A 359 13.75 -24.35 20.76
CA THR A 359 14.41 -23.20 20.11
C THR A 359 13.54 -22.69 18.97
N THR A 360 12.98 -21.49 19.13
CA THR A 360 12.26 -20.79 18.07
C THR A 360 13.16 -19.71 17.47
N ARG A 361 13.24 -19.66 16.14
CA ARG A 361 13.94 -18.58 15.42
C ARG A 361 13.00 -17.96 14.40
N THR A 362 12.73 -16.68 14.54
CA THR A 362 11.96 -15.91 13.57
C THR A 362 12.91 -14.93 12.89
N THR A 363 12.86 -14.87 11.57
CA THR A 363 13.56 -13.86 10.77
C THR A 363 12.55 -13.16 9.89
N LEU A 364 12.45 -11.85 10.04
CA LEU A 364 11.65 -10.97 9.20
C LEU A 364 12.61 -10.07 8.43
N TYR A 365 12.48 -10.00 7.12
CA TYR A 365 13.28 -9.13 6.26
C TYR A 365 12.35 -8.30 5.37
N GLY A 366 12.57 -6.99 5.32
CA GLY A 366 11.85 -6.07 4.44
C GLY A 366 12.84 -5.31 3.54
N SER A 367 12.44 -5.02 2.30
CA SER A 367 13.27 -4.24 1.36
C SER A 367 12.47 -3.27 0.49
N SER A 368 11.22 -3.02 0.87
CA SER A 368 10.31 -2.15 0.14
C SER A 368 10.12 -0.78 0.81
N GLY A 369 10.55 -0.60 2.07
CA GLY A 369 10.36 0.64 2.84
C GLY A 369 8.95 0.85 3.44
N VAL A 370 8.05 -0.13 3.28
CA VAL A 370 6.58 0.01 3.37
C VAL A 370 5.99 -0.01 4.76
N VAL A 371 6.71 -0.61 5.69
CA VAL A 371 6.16 -0.90 7.00
C VAL A 371 7.08 -0.21 7.98
N ALA A 372 6.48 0.60 8.86
CA ALA A 372 7.09 0.95 10.13
C ALA A 372 7.85 -0.27 10.64
N TYR A 373 9.04 -0.08 11.19
CA TYR A 373 9.93 -1.12 11.69
C TYR A 373 9.31 -1.87 12.91
N ASP A 374 8.08 -2.36 12.74
CA ASP A 374 7.19 -2.97 13.68
C ASP A 374 6.54 -4.19 13.02
N SER A 375 7.09 -5.34 13.41
CA SER A 375 6.61 -6.69 13.09
C SER A 375 5.12 -6.95 13.40
N ARG A 376 4.45 -6.12 14.22
CA ARG A 376 3.04 -6.32 14.64
C ARG A 376 2.01 -5.80 13.63
N SER A 377 2.40 -4.89 12.73
CA SER A 377 1.50 -4.33 11.71
C SER A 377 1.18 -5.29 10.55
N VAL A 378 1.85 -6.45 10.55
CA VAL A 378 1.91 -7.43 9.45
C VAL A 378 0.90 -8.57 9.57
N THR A 379 0.29 -8.78 10.73
CA THR A 379 -0.56 -9.95 11.02
C THR A 379 -1.96 -9.94 10.41
N ALA A 380 -2.31 -8.95 9.57
CA ALA A 380 -3.67 -8.81 9.03
C ALA A 380 -3.71 -8.72 7.49
N GLY A 381 -3.54 -9.85 6.80
CA GLY A 381 -3.76 -9.91 5.35
C GLY A 381 -3.97 -11.34 4.85
N GLY A 382 -5.23 -11.78 4.71
CA GLY A 382 -5.60 -13.10 4.20
C GLY A 382 -5.36 -13.32 2.70
N ALA A 383 -4.67 -12.41 2.01
CA ALA A 383 -4.35 -12.52 0.57
C ALA A 383 -2.96 -13.12 0.30
N ASN A 384 -2.31 -13.69 1.33
CA ASN A 384 -0.91 -14.09 1.27
C ASN A 384 -0.72 -15.50 0.71
N ALA A 385 0.11 -15.62 -0.33
CA ALA A 385 0.67 -16.90 -0.77
C ALA A 385 1.60 -17.44 0.31
N SER A 386 1.01 -18.12 1.29
CA SER A 386 1.74 -18.95 2.24
C SER A 386 2.29 -20.13 1.44
N ARG A 387 3.58 -20.12 1.08
CA ARG A 387 4.21 -21.33 0.56
C ARG A 387 4.83 -22.09 1.73
N PRO A 388 4.24 -23.21 2.19
CA PRO A 388 4.98 -24.14 3.00
C PRO A 388 6.18 -24.62 2.17
N THR A 389 7.39 -24.38 2.68
CA THR A 389 8.62 -24.90 2.06
C THR A 389 9.14 -25.99 2.96
N ALA A 390 9.52 -27.13 2.38
CA ALA A 390 10.09 -28.25 3.12
C ALA A 390 11.29 -27.77 3.95
N GLY A 391 11.24 -28.00 5.27
CA GLY A 391 12.29 -27.60 6.22
C GLY A 391 12.17 -26.19 6.82
N PHE A 392 11.14 -25.40 6.47
CA PHE A 392 10.92 -24.05 6.99
C PHE A 392 9.46 -23.85 7.43
N GLY A 393 9.25 -23.21 8.57
CA GLY A 393 7.95 -22.65 8.92
C GLY A 393 7.63 -21.49 7.97
N THR A 394 6.50 -21.63 7.28
CA THR A 394 5.79 -20.65 6.43
C THR A 394 6.58 -19.43 5.96
N VAL A 395 6.84 -19.38 4.64
CA VAL A 395 7.29 -18.15 3.99
C VAL A 395 6.06 -17.35 3.55
N ALA A 396 5.83 -16.21 4.20
CA ALA A 396 4.84 -15.24 3.75
C ALA A 396 5.58 -14.12 3.00
N ALA A 397 5.31 -14.01 1.70
CA ALA A 397 5.69 -12.86 0.89
C ALA A 397 4.50 -11.91 0.87
N ALA A 398 4.50 -10.94 1.78
CA ALA A 398 3.64 -9.78 1.62
C ALA A 398 4.36 -8.76 0.73
N PRO A 399 3.65 -7.80 0.11
CA PRO A 399 4.25 -6.80 -0.79
C PRO A 399 5.31 -5.87 -0.14
N GLY A 400 5.73 -6.13 1.11
CA GLY A 400 6.86 -5.44 1.71
C GLY A 400 7.75 -6.22 2.69
N TYR A 401 7.51 -7.52 2.89
CA TYR A 401 8.35 -8.31 3.79
C TYR A 401 8.31 -9.80 3.48
N TRP A 402 9.43 -10.44 3.80
CA TRP A 402 9.65 -11.86 3.85
C TRP A 402 9.73 -12.29 5.31
N THR A 403 8.85 -13.19 5.73
CA THR A 403 8.93 -13.82 7.05
C THR A 403 9.40 -15.26 6.90
N VAL A 404 10.39 -15.66 7.70
CA VAL A 404 10.85 -17.04 7.84
C VAL A 404 10.73 -17.42 9.31
N ARG A 405 9.99 -18.48 9.60
CA ARG A 405 9.82 -19.00 10.95
C ARG A 405 10.47 -20.39 11.08
N HIS A 406 11.14 -20.64 12.19
CA HIS A 406 11.70 -21.94 12.56
C HIS A 406 11.19 -22.30 13.96
N GLY A 407 10.59 -23.48 14.10
CA GLY A 407 10.04 -24.00 15.36
C GLY A 407 8.51 -24.05 15.42
N THR A 408 7.98 -24.60 16.52
CA THR A 408 6.53 -24.77 16.76
C THR A 408 5.83 -23.43 17.00
N ALA A 409 4.51 -23.39 16.73
CA ALA A 409 3.72 -22.17 16.80
C ALA A 409 3.57 -21.65 18.24
N LEU A 410 4.40 -20.68 18.63
CA LEU A 410 4.15 -19.82 19.79
C LEU A 410 2.80 -19.11 19.63
N GLY A 411 1.99 -19.16 20.69
CA GLY A 411 0.83 -18.29 20.88
C GLY A 411 1.24 -16.80 20.90
N ALA A 412 0.26 -15.94 20.64
CA ALA A 412 0.42 -14.50 20.38
C ALA A 412 1.07 -13.66 21.51
N SER A 413 1.44 -14.27 22.64
CA SER A 413 1.94 -13.59 23.85
C SER A 413 3.45 -13.36 23.89
N ALA A 414 4.23 -13.87 22.92
CA ALA A 414 5.70 -13.79 22.97
C ALA A 414 6.31 -12.47 22.42
N GLY A 415 5.54 -11.67 21.67
CA GLY A 415 6.04 -10.51 20.94
C GLY A 415 5.75 -9.19 21.64
N GLY A 416 6.41 -8.92 22.77
CA GLY A 416 6.08 -7.80 23.66
C GLY A 416 7.19 -6.79 23.96
N ARG A 417 8.42 -7.27 24.19
CA ARG A 417 9.28 -6.75 25.28
C ARG A 417 10.76 -6.48 24.90
N PHE A 418 11.05 -6.20 23.63
CA PHE A 418 12.43 -6.24 23.10
C PHE A 418 12.72 -5.08 22.12
N SER A 419 12.66 -3.85 22.63
CA SER A 419 13.15 -2.64 21.98
C SER A 419 14.18 -1.94 22.86
N LEU A 420 14.82 -0.88 22.37
CA LEU A 420 15.53 0.04 23.26
C LEU A 420 14.52 0.61 24.30
N PRO A 421 14.98 0.90 25.53
CA PRO A 421 14.09 1.41 26.58
C PRO A 421 13.40 2.71 26.17
N THR A 422 12.13 2.88 26.56
CA THR A 422 11.36 4.06 26.17
C THR A 422 11.80 5.33 26.91
N PRO A 423 11.79 6.51 26.25
CA PRO A 423 12.25 7.76 26.88
C PRO A 423 11.16 8.45 27.72
N ARG A 424 9.87 8.13 27.51
CA ARG A 424 8.70 8.89 28.02
C ARG A 424 8.46 8.82 29.53
N THR A 425 9.36 8.23 30.30
CA THR A 425 9.17 8.03 31.74
C THR A 425 9.48 9.28 32.57
N GLY A 426 10.09 10.32 31.99
CA GLY A 426 10.35 11.60 32.68
C GLY A 426 11.41 11.54 33.78
N GLN A 427 12.07 10.39 33.99
CA GLN A 427 12.87 10.12 35.18
C GLN A 427 14.31 9.67 34.91
N TRP A 428 14.84 9.99 33.72
CA TRP A 428 16.24 9.71 33.45
C TRP A 428 17.14 10.69 34.21
N ARG A 429 18.25 10.18 34.75
CA ARG A 429 19.27 10.96 35.45
C ARG A 429 20.64 10.67 34.89
N VAL A 430 21.52 11.66 34.90
CA VAL A 430 22.93 11.47 34.54
C VAL A 430 23.63 10.66 35.63
N ALA A 431 24.14 9.49 35.27
CA ALA A 431 24.99 8.69 36.15
C ALA A 431 26.47 8.97 35.91
N ASN A 432 26.85 9.29 34.67
CA ASN A 432 28.22 9.66 34.32
C ASN A 432 28.24 10.49 33.03
N ARG A 433 29.19 11.42 32.91
CA ARG A 433 29.50 12.16 31.69
C ARG A 433 31.03 12.24 31.56
N ALA A 434 31.60 11.47 30.63
CA ALA A 434 33.05 11.41 30.41
C ALA A 434 33.35 10.88 28.99
N ASP A 435 34.46 11.30 28.40
CA ASP A 435 35.04 10.76 27.15
C ASP A 435 34.04 10.63 25.98
N GLY A 436 33.29 11.70 25.70
CA GLY A 436 32.27 11.68 24.62
C GLY A 436 31.09 10.73 24.91
N ARG A 437 30.87 10.33 26.17
CA ARG A 437 29.78 9.44 26.57
C ARG A 437 28.95 10.03 27.70
N LEU A 438 27.64 9.92 27.53
CA LEU A 438 26.63 10.25 28.53
C LEU A 438 25.95 8.94 28.98
N THR A 439 26.13 8.60 30.25
CA THR A 439 25.41 7.46 30.86
C THR A 439 24.17 7.97 31.58
N LEU A 440 23.02 7.43 31.21
CA LEU A 440 21.72 7.76 31.78
C LEU A 440 21.15 6.58 32.54
N VAL A 441 20.52 6.84 33.69
CA VAL A 441 19.92 5.81 34.54
C VAL A 441 18.50 6.20 34.92
N ALA A 442 17.60 5.21 34.86
CA ALA A 442 16.27 5.25 35.45
C ALA A 442 16.15 4.15 36.51
N THR A 443 15.35 4.38 37.55
CA THR A 443 15.12 3.43 38.66
C THR A 443 13.64 3.34 39.03
N GLY A 444 13.24 2.29 39.76
CA GLY A 444 11.88 2.13 40.26
C GLY A 444 10.86 1.81 39.15
N GLU A 445 9.62 2.25 39.30
CA GLU A 445 8.56 1.99 38.30
C GLU A 445 8.90 2.57 36.93
N ALA A 446 9.52 3.74 36.87
CA ALA A 446 10.00 4.32 35.61
C ALA A 446 11.00 3.41 34.88
N ALA A 447 11.86 2.68 35.60
CA ALA A 447 12.76 1.71 34.98
C ALA A 447 12.01 0.48 34.44
N TYR A 448 10.95 0.04 35.14
CA TYR A 448 10.07 -1.02 34.65
C TYR A 448 9.39 -0.59 33.35
N GLU A 449 8.75 0.59 33.34
CA GLU A 449 8.05 1.13 32.18
C GLU A 449 8.98 1.38 31.01
N ALA A 450 10.20 1.90 31.26
CA ALA A 450 11.20 2.08 30.23
C ALA A 450 11.55 0.73 29.57
N ALA A 451 11.80 -0.32 30.36
CA ALA A 451 12.22 -1.63 29.86
C ALA A 451 11.09 -2.42 29.16
N PHE A 452 9.85 -2.34 29.66
CA PHE A 452 8.72 -3.14 29.18
C PHE A 452 7.75 -2.38 28.25
N GLY A 453 7.82 -1.04 28.22
CA GLY A 453 6.97 -0.19 27.40
C GLY A 453 5.53 -0.03 27.93
N HIS A 454 5.25 -0.47 29.16
CA HIS A 454 3.95 -0.34 29.80
C HIS A 454 4.09 -0.35 31.32
N SER A 455 3.11 0.21 32.03
CA SER A 455 3.02 0.16 33.49
C SER A 455 2.87 -1.28 34.01
N PRO A 456 3.37 -1.60 35.22
CA PRO A 456 3.19 -2.92 35.80
C PRO A 456 1.70 -3.19 36.02
N PRO A 457 1.17 -4.37 35.61
CA PRO A 457 -0.21 -4.72 35.91
C PRO A 457 -0.39 -4.90 37.43
N ALA A 458 -1.61 -4.71 37.94
CA ALA A 458 -1.90 -4.78 39.39
C ALA A 458 -1.47 -6.11 40.07
N SER A 459 -1.32 -7.19 39.32
CA SER A 459 -0.82 -8.48 39.80
C SER A 459 0.70 -8.58 39.94
N VAL A 460 1.45 -7.53 39.58
CA VAL A 460 2.91 -7.47 39.58
C VAL A 460 3.37 -6.27 40.40
N SER A 461 4.12 -6.55 41.47
CA SER A 461 4.81 -5.54 42.26
C SER A 461 6.28 -5.45 41.84
N VAL A 462 6.79 -4.24 41.62
CA VAL A 462 8.20 -3.99 41.29
C VAL A 462 8.99 -3.85 42.58
N GLU A 463 9.78 -4.88 42.94
CA GLU A 463 10.60 -4.85 44.16
C GLU A 463 11.86 -3.97 43.97
N SER A 464 12.48 -4.04 42.79
CA SER A 464 13.55 -3.13 42.38
C SER A 464 13.67 -3.13 40.86
N ALA A 465 13.94 -1.99 40.24
CA ALA A 465 14.22 -1.93 38.82
C ALA A 465 15.26 -0.84 38.53
N ARG A 466 16.18 -1.14 37.61
CA ARG A 466 17.20 -0.22 37.11
C ARG A 466 17.37 -0.42 35.62
N VAL A 467 17.40 0.67 34.87
CA VAL A 467 17.82 0.71 33.47
C VAL A 467 18.99 1.68 33.37
N ARG A 468 20.06 1.29 32.66
CA ARG A 468 21.22 2.13 32.35
C ARG A 468 21.44 2.12 30.86
N MET A 469 21.49 3.30 30.25
CA MET A 469 21.76 3.48 28.83
C MET A 469 22.99 4.36 28.63
N VAL A 470 23.69 4.14 27.53
CA VAL A 470 24.89 4.88 27.13
C VAL A 470 24.61 5.57 25.81
N VAL A 471 24.86 6.88 25.78
CA VAL A 471 24.75 7.76 24.63
C VAL A 471 26.16 8.21 24.24
N ASP A 472 26.49 8.12 22.97
CA ASP A 472 27.64 8.78 22.35
C ASP A 472 27.26 10.25 22.14
N THR A 473 27.93 11.18 22.81
CA THR A 473 27.59 12.61 22.78
C THR A 473 28.10 13.31 21.54
N ASP A 474 29.15 12.80 20.91
CA ASP A 474 29.73 13.40 19.69
C ASP A 474 28.83 13.11 18.50
N ARG A 475 28.27 11.89 18.47
CA ARG A 475 27.33 11.44 17.45
C ARG A 475 25.87 11.66 17.83
N GLY A 476 25.58 11.95 19.10
CA GLY A 476 24.23 12.12 19.62
C GLY A 476 23.35 10.86 19.51
N VAL A 477 23.90 9.64 19.64
CA VAL A 477 23.17 8.37 19.42
C VAL A 477 23.31 7.39 20.58
N VAL A 478 22.38 6.45 20.71
CA VAL A 478 22.42 5.38 21.71
C VAL A 478 23.37 4.27 21.26
N THR A 479 24.27 3.84 22.15
CA THR A 479 25.26 2.78 21.87
C THR A 479 24.99 1.47 22.62
N GLY A 480 24.11 1.49 23.63
CA GLY A 480 23.71 0.29 24.36
C GLY A 480 23.40 0.55 25.82
N GLY A 481 23.37 -0.52 26.62
CA GLY A 481 23.01 -0.44 28.02
C GLY A 481 22.65 -1.79 28.64
N ASP A 482 22.11 -1.72 29.85
CA ASP A 482 21.67 -2.87 30.62
C ASP A 482 20.43 -2.51 31.45
N ALA A 483 19.62 -3.51 31.77
CA ALA A 483 18.55 -3.36 32.74
C ALA A 483 18.46 -4.58 33.65
N THR A 484 17.98 -4.36 34.87
CA THR A 484 17.67 -5.42 35.83
C THR A 484 16.36 -5.05 36.51
N VAL A 485 15.37 -5.94 36.43
CA VAL A 485 14.04 -5.74 37.00
C VAL A 485 13.73 -6.95 37.87
N ARG A 486 13.52 -6.71 39.16
CA ARG A 486 13.00 -7.68 40.12
C ARG A 486 11.53 -7.42 40.36
N THR A 487 10.73 -8.43 40.08
CA THR A 487 9.28 -8.36 40.28
C THR A 487 8.80 -9.49 41.17
N ARG A 488 7.75 -9.19 41.93
CA ARG A 488 6.94 -10.14 42.65
C ARG A 488 5.58 -10.21 41.97
N ARG A 489 5.25 -11.38 41.42
CA ARG A 489 3.94 -11.63 40.82
C ARG A 489 3.07 -12.42 41.79
N THR A 490 1.86 -11.94 42.01
CA THR A 490 0.83 -12.62 42.78
C THR A 490 -0.20 -13.15 41.79
N ALA A 491 -0.25 -14.46 41.61
CA ALA A 491 -1.23 -15.11 40.76
C ALA A 491 -2.12 -16.03 41.60
N ALA A 492 -3.42 -16.06 41.30
CA ALA A 492 -4.27 -17.15 41.76
C ALA A 492 -3.77 -18.43 41.09
N ALA A 493 -3.46 -19.48 41.85
CA ALA A 493 -3.06 -20.75 41.31
C ALA A 493 -4.25 -21.34 40.54
N THR A 494 -4.30 -21.14 39.23
CA THR A 494 -5.12 -22.01 38.39
C THR A 494 -4.34 -23.30 38.23
N GLY A 495 -4.70 -24.30 39.06
CA GLY A 495 -4.23 -25.67 38.88
C GLY A 495 -4.44 -26.07 37.42
N THR A 496 -3.37 -26.36 36.72
CA THR A 496 -3.42 -26.71 35.30
C THR A 496 -3.65 -28.20 35.19
N GLU A 497 -4.86 -28.66 35.50
CA GLU A 497 -5.37 -29.95 35.01
C GLU A 497 -6.81 -29.74 34.55
N ASN A 498 -6.99 -29.72 33.23
CA ASN A 498 -8.26 -29.80 32.50
C ASN A 498 -9.39 -28.87 32.96
N ALA A 499 -9.44 -27.69 32.33
CA ALA A 499 -10.57 -26.78 32.36
C ALA A 499 -11.80 -27.39 31.67
N THR A 500 -12.58 -28.18 32.41
CA THR A 500 -13.98 -28.49 32.05
C THR A 500 -14.97 -28.37 33.21
N ASN A 501 -14.53 -28.16 34.45
CA ASN A 501 -15.44 -28.04 35.61
C ASN A 501 -15.15 -26.77 36.42
N ALA A 502 -15.77 -25.65 36.04
CA ALA A 502 -15.64 -24.34 36.69
C ALA A 502 -16.43 -24.21 38.02
N ALA A 503 -16.96 -25.30 38.60
CA ALA A 503 -17.84 -25.25 39.77
C ALA A 503 -17.14 -25.50 41.13
N ASN A 504 -15.87 -25.95 41.16
CA ASN A 504 -15.19 -26.34 42.42
C ASN A 504 -13.85 -25.60 42.66
N ALA A 505 -13.75 -24.32 42.33
CA ALA A 505 -12.55 -23.51 42.59
C ALA A 505 -12.62 -22.76 43.94
N THR A 506 -12.81 -23.48 45.05
CA THR A 506 -12.93 -22.85 46.39
C THR A 506 -11.59 -22.72 47.14
N ASN A 507 -10.52 -23.33 46.63
CA ASN A 507 -9.18 -23.26 47.23
C ASN A 507 -8.15 -22.78 46.19
N ALA A 508 -8.27 -21.54 45.72
CA ALA A 508 -7.20 -20.90 44.95
C ALA A 508 -6.07 -20.50 45.91
N THR A 509 -5.04 -21.35 46.02
CA THR A 509 -3.80 -20.97 46.70
C THR A 509 -3.18 -19.79 45.96
N THR A 510 -2.84 -18.73 46.68
CA THR A 510 -2.17 -17.57 46.09
C THR A 510 -0.69 -17.89 45.97
N GLU A 511 -0.22 -18.18 44.76
CA GLU A 511 1.20 -18.41 44.52
C GLU A 511 1.90 -17.07 44.30
N THR A 512 2.87 -16.77 45.15
CA THR A 512 3.77 -15.64 44.97
C THR A 512 5.03 -16.12 44.25
N ARG A 513 5.27 -15.64 43.03
CA ARG A 513 6.50 -15.94 42.29
C ARG A 513 7.37 -14.69 42.19
N ARG A 514 8.63 -14.80 42.63
CA ARG A 514 9.66 -13.78 42.41
C ARG A 514 10.42 -14.08 41.13
N SER A 515 10.73 -13.05 40.36
CA SER A 515 11.54 -13.16 39.15
C SER A 515 12.47 -11.97 39.01
N VAL A 516 13.69 -12.24 38.53
CA VAL A 516 14.69 -11.25 38.15
C VAL A 516 14.88 -11.33 36.64
N THR A 517 14.47 -10.30 35.92
CA THR A 517 14.72 -10.18 34.49
C THR A 517 15.92 -9.28 34.28
N THR A 518 16.92 -9.77 33.56
CA THR A 518 18.08 -9.00 33.13
C THR A 518 18.00 -8.74 31.64
N PHE A 519 18.32 -7.52 31.20
CA PHE A 519 18.43 -7.15 29.80
C PHE A 519 19.83 -6.63 29.52
N ARG A 520 20.33 -6.92 28.32
CA ARG A 520 21.51 -6.29 27.75
C ARG A 520 21.15 -5.73 26.38
N TYR A 521 21.55 -4.48 26.15
CA TYR A 521 21.32 -3.73 24.93
C TYR A 521 22.67 -3.39 24.28
N ASP A 522 22.82 -3.67 23.00
CA ASP A 522 23.93 -3.22 22.15
C ASP A 522 23.30 -2.49 20.97
N ALA A 523 23.70 -1.24 20.71
CA ALA A 523 23.21 -0.44 19.61
C ALA A 523 24.39 0.14 18.83
N ARG A 524 24.28 0.11 17.49
CA ARG A 524 25.31 0.63 16.60
C ARG A 524 24.65 1.34 15.44
N VAL A 525 25.29 2.40 14.98
CA VAL A 525 24.89 3.17 13.80
C VAL A 525 25.88 2.93 12.66
N ASP A 526 25.59 3.48 11.47
CA ASP A 526 26.30 3.27 10.20
C ASP A 526 26.33 1.81 9.76
N THR A 527 25.24 1.08 9.98
CA THR A 527 25.17 -0.34 9.63
C THR A 527 24.37 -0.58 8.38
N SER A 528 24.87 -1.45 7.49
CA SER A 528 24.12 -1.90 6.32
C SER A 528 23.40 -3.23 6.59
N VAL A 529 22.25 -3.41 5.95
CA VAL A 529 21.49 -4.65 6.01
C VAL A 529 21.65 -5.42 4.71
N GLY A 530 22.38 -6.53 4.79
CA GLY A 530 22.47 -7.48 3.70
C GLY A 530 21.17 -8.27 3.51
N ARG A 531 20.77 -8.46 2.26
CA ARG A 531 19.69 -9.41 1.93
C ARG A 531 20.09 -10.81 2.41
N PRO A 532 19.23 -11.54 3.14
CA PRO A 532 19.51 -12.91 3.52
C PRO A 532 19.84 -13.78 2.29
N ALA A 533 20.98 -14.48 2.30
CA ALA A 533 21.45 -15.29 1.17
C ALA A 533 20.42 -16.28 0.63
N ARG A 534 19.56 -16.81 1.52
CA ARG A 534 18.47 -17.73 1.17
C ARG A 534 17.42 -17.14 0.22
N LEU A 535 17.28 -15.80 0.19
CA LEU A 535 16.31 -15.11 -0.67
C LEU A 535 16.83 -14.89 -2.11
N ARG A 536 18.08 -15.30 -2.41
CA ARG A 536 18.73 -15.11 -3.72
C ARG A 536 18.64 -13.64 -4.21
N SER A 537 18.86 -13.40 -5.49
CA SER A 537 18.67 -12.07 -6.10
C SER A 537 17.19 -11.66 -6.13
N PRO A 538 16.87 -10.36 -6.09
CA PRO A 538 15.49 -9.90 -6.16
C PRO A 538 14.79 -10.33 -7.45
N THR A 539 13.51 -10.69 -7.36
CA THR A 539 12.66 -11.00 -8.52
C THR A 539 12.07 -9.72 -9.14
N LEU A 540 11.56 -9.80 -10.37
CA LEU A 540 10.83 -8.68 -10.99
C LEU A 540 9.63 -8.22 -10.17
N SER A 541 8.92 -9.15 -9.52
CA SER A 541 7.80 -8.81 -8.64
C SER A 541 8.23 -8.01 -7.42
N GLU A 542 9.39 -8.31 -6.84
CA GLU A 542 9.94 -7.52 -5.73
C GLU A 542 10.35 -6.12 -6.16
N TRP A 543 10.93 -5.98 -7.35
CA TRP A 543 11.25 -4.66 -7.92
C TRP A 543 10.00 -3.83 -8.19
N ALA A 544 8.97 -4.45 -8.77
CA ALA A 544 7.68 -3.79 -8.99
C ALA A 544 7.08 -3.33 -7.65
N TRP A 545 7.08 -4.18 -6.63
CA TRP A 545 6.57 -3.78 -5.32
C TRP A 545 7.38 -2.66 -4.68
N ARG A 546 8.71 -2.70 -4.74
CA ARG A 546 9.57 -1.60 -4.27
C ARG A 546 9.24 -0.28 -4.96
N LEU A 547 8.90 -0.32 -6.24
CA LEU A 547 8.44 0.84 -7.00
C LEU A 547 7.04 1.32 -6.56
N PHE A 548 6.09 0.41 -6.34
CA PHE A 548 4.71 0.82 -6.02
C PHE A 548 4.51 1.26 -4.57
N THR A 549 5.31 0.76 -3.66
CA THR A 549 5.00 0.83 -2.23
C THR A 549 5.78 1.90 -1.46
N TYR A 550 6.51 2.78 -2.16
CA TYR A 550 7.29 3.92 -1.65
C TYR A 550 6.85 4.53 -0.31
#